data_AF-A0A2N6QQL4-F1
#
_entry.id   AF-A0A2N6QQL4-F1
#
_cell.length_a   1.000
_cell.length_b   1.000
_cell.length_c   1.000
_cell.angle_alpha   90.00
_cell.angle_beta   90.00
_cell.angle_gamma   90.00
#
_symmetry.space_group_name_H-M   'P 1'
#
loop_
_entity.id
_entity.type
_entity.pdbx_description
1 polymer ?
#
loop_
_entity_poly.entity_id
_entity_poly.type
_entity_poly.pdbx_seq_one_letter_code
_entity_poly.pdbx_strand_id
1 'polypeptide(L)'
;MNERIRSKLSKCIKIIENVASSHPKLVVSIRYLFRFGTLPNLSNPKSLNEKILYLKLNSDTSRWTYLADKYKVREYVKFCGLQDILIPLYGIWKHPSEIDFNLLPQQFMIKANNGDGKGTNKVINKDELSKTDYQNLYMILEEWISRKNIGALSAEPQYKNIPPRIIAEKVLHKQAKDTSLIDYKIWCFNGKPHSILVCYNRHASTTCLGCYDLTWTFQPYNMRGTKHFQIATTPLPKPIHLDEMIKIAAKLSKPFPQVRVDLYEAENKVWFGELTFTSLGGLMNYYTNQYLMEMGNLVDLKYSKNIGYSFAN
;
A
#
# COMPACT_ATOMS: atom_id res chain seq x y z
N MET A 1 -14.29 -26.79 -3.49
CA MET A 1 -13.53 -26.75 -4.77
C MET A 1 -12.49 -27.87 -4.74
N ASN A 2 -12.56 -28.83 -5.67
CA ASN A 2 -11.72 -30.03 -5.71
C ASN A 2 -10.21 -29.68 -5.75
N GLU A 3 -9.36 -30.37 -4.97
CA GLU A 3 -7.91 -30.14 -4.90
C GLU A 3 -7.23 -30.20 -6.27
N ARG A 4 -7.72 -31.07 -7.16
CA ARG A 4 -7.21 -31.22 -8.53
C ARG A 4 -7.47 -29.97 -9.38
N ILE A 5 -8.60 -29.29 -9.13
CA ILE A 5 -8.96 -28.02 -9.78
C ILE A 5 -8.09 -26.88 -9.23
N ARG A 6 -7.89 -26.83 -7.90
CA ARG A 6 -6.96 -25.86 -7.26
C ARG A 6 -5.54 -25.97 -7.80
N SER A 7 -5.02 -27.19 -7.95
CA SER A 7 -3.68 -27.45 -8.49
C SER A 7 -3.53 -26.98 -9.94
N LYS A 8 -4.52 -27.27 -10.81
CA LYS A 8 -4.51 -26.79 -12.20
C LYS A 8 -4.59 -25.26 -12.30
N LEU A 9 -5.47 -24.62 -11.53
CA LEU A 9 -5.59 -23.17 -11.45
C LEU A 9 -4.28 -22.51 -10.98
N SER A 10 -3.63 -23.08 -9.95
CA SER A 10 -2.34 -22.61 -9.46
C SER A 10 -1.25 -22.63 -10.53
N LYS A 11 -1.19 -23.70 -11.35
CA LYS A 11 -0.25 -23.78 -12.48
C LYS A 11 -0.53 -22.73 -13.55
N CYS A 12 -1.80 -22.52 -13.92
CA CYS A 12 -2.17 -21.48 -14.88
C CYS A 12 -1.80 -20.08 -14.38
N ILE A 13 -2.06 -19.77 -13.10
CA ILE A 13 -1.71 -18.49 -12.49
C ILE A 13 -0.19 -18.26 -12.57
N LYS A 14 0.63 -19.26 -12.24
CA LYS A 14 2.09 -19.16 -12.35
C LYS A 14 2.57 -18.88 -13.78
N ILE A 15 1.95 -19.50 -14.78
CA ILE A 15 2.26 -19.22 -16.19
C ILE A 15 1.92 -17.76 -16.54
N ILE A 16 0.74 -17.29 -16.13
CA ILE A 16 0.31 -15.91 -16.36
C ILE A 16 1.25 -14.93 -15.65
N GLU A 17 1.67 -15.21 -14.41
CA GLU A 17 2.63 -14.40 -13.67
C GLU A 17 3.99 -14.31 -14.37
N ASN A 18 4.47 -15.42 -14.94
CA ASN A 18 5.72 -15.44 -15.68
C ASN A 18 5.60 -14.64 -16.98
N VAL A 19 4.54 -14.82 -17.76
CA VAL A 19 4.28 -14.03 -18.97
C VAL A 19 4.15 -12.55 -18.62
N ALA A 20 3.45 -12.24 -17.53
CA ALA A 20 3.25 -10.88 -17.05
C ALA A 20 4.56 -10.21 -16.62
N SER A 21 5.45 -10.98 -15.99
CA SER A 21 6.79 -10.51 -15.59
C SER A 21 7.69 -10.20 -16.79
N SER A 22 7.55 -10.94 -17.89
CA SER A 22 8.33 -10.72 -19.12
C SER A 22 7.74 -9.65 -20.03
N HIS A 23 6.43 -9.38 -19.95
CA HIS A 23 5.74 -8.43 -20.81
C HIS A 23 4.95 -7.38 -20.02
N PRO A 24 5.57 -6.60 -19.12
CA PRO A 24 4.86 -5.69 -18.22
C PRO A 24 4.08 -4.61 -19.00
N LYS A 25 4.59 -4.14 -20.14
CA LYS A 25 3.88 -3.18 -21.01
C LYS A 25 2.56 -3.76 -21.56
N LEU A 26 2.56 -5.03 -21.96
CA LEU A 26 1.35 -5.69 -22.45
C LEU A 26 0.31 -5.85 -21.32
N VAL A 27 0.76 -6.29 -20.14
CA VAL A 27 -0.10 -6.46 -18.96
C VAL A 27 -0.80 -5.16 -18.58
N VAL A 28 -0.07 -4.05 -18.51
CA VAL A 28 -0.67 -2.77 -18.14
C VAL A 28 -1.67 -2.31 -19.19
N SER A 29 -1.37 -2.45 -20.48
CA SER A 29 -2.24 -2.03 -21.57
C SER A 29 -3.54 -2.82 -21.58
N ILE A 30 -3.47 -4.14 -21.43
CA ILE A 30 -4.64 -5.01 -21.33
C ILE A 30 -5.48 -4.63 -20.11
N ARG A 31 -4.86 -4.50 -18.93
CA ARG A 31 -5.60 -4.16 -17.70
C ARG A 31 -6.24 -2.77 -17.77
N TYR A 32 -5.56 -1.81 -18.38
CA TYR A 32 -6.07 -0.46 -18.57
C TYR A 32 -7.26 -0.46 -19.55
N LEU A 33 -7.18 -1.21 -20.66
CA LEU A 33 -8.29 -1.42 -21.59
C LEU A 33 -9.51 -2.04 -20.90
N PHE A 34 -9.33 -3.11 -20.14
CA PHE A 34 -10.44 -3.72 -19.39
C PHE A 34 -11.05 -2.79 -18.33
N ARG A 35 -10.24 -1.88 -17.76
CA ARG A 35 -10.70 -0.97 -16.69
C ARG A 35 -11.42 0.26 -17.24
N PHE A 36 -10.91 0.84 -18.32
CA PHE A 36 -11.30 2.17 -18.81
C PHE A 36 -11.83 2.17 -20.25
N GLY A 37 -11.85 1.03 -20.93
CA GLY A 37 -12.33 0.91 -22.32
C GLY A 37 -11.41 1.54 -23.37
N THR A 38 -10.22 2.00 -22.98
CA THR A 38 -9.23 2.66 -23.86
C THR A 38 -7.82 2.15 -23.54
N LEU A 39 -6.85 2.37 -24.42
CA LEU A 39 -5.44 2.08 -24.14
C LEU A 39 -4.77 3.30 -23.46
N PRO A 40 -3.77 3.09 -22.57
CA PRO A 40 -3.06 4.20 -21.94
C PRO A 40 -2.10 4.86 -22.93
N ASN A 41 -1.97 6.19 -22.89
CA ASN A 41 -0.97 6.89 -23.67
C ASN A 41 0.37 6.93 -22.92
N LEU A 42 1.22 5.92 -23.13
CA LEU A 42 2.52 5.83 -22.46
C LEU A 42 3.63 6.68 -23.12
N SER A 43 3.44 7.15 -24.36
CA SER A 43 4.41 8.04 -25.02
C SER A 43 4.23 9.49 -24.56
N ASN A 44 2.99 9.89 -24.23
CA ASN A 44 2.66 11.18 -23.68
C ASN A 44 1.64 11.05 -22.53
N PRO A 45 2.07 10.53 -21.36
CA PRO A 45 1.17 10.28 -20.23
C PRO A 45 0.65 11.59 -19.66
N LYS A 46 -0.67 11.72 -19.49
CA LYS A 46 -1.29 12.95 -18.99
C LYS A 46 -1.89 12.77 -17.60
N SER A 47 -2.75 11.75 -17.44
CA SER A 47 -3.42 11.50 -16.15
C SER A 47 -2.46 10.91 -15.11
N LEU A 48 -2.77 11.05 -13.82
CA LEU A 48 -2.01 10.44 -12.74
C LEU A 48 -1.86 8.92 -12.93
N ASN A 49 -2.92 8.24 -13.38
CA ASN A 49 -2.86 6.82 -13.71
C ASN A 49 -1.79 6.53 -14.77
N GLU A 50 -1.80 7.25 -15.89
CA GLU A 50 -0.80 7.09 -16.96
C GLU A 50 0.61 7.46 -16.49
N LYS A 51 0.76 8.50 -15.66
CA LYS A 51 2.06 8.89 -15.07
C LYS A 51 2.61 7.77 -14.18
N ILE A 52 1.77 7.14 -13.35
CA ILE A 52 2.15 5.97 -12.54
C ILE A 52 2.57 4.80 -13.43
N LEU A 53 1.80 4.51 -14.49
CA LEU A 53 2.15 3.46 -15.45
C LEU A 53 3.47 3.76 -16.17
N TYR A 54 3.72 5.02 -16.55
CA TYR A 54 4.96 5.43 -17.17
C TYR A 54 6.15 5.23 -16.22
N LEU A 55 6.06 5.73 -14.99
CA LEU A 55 7.12 5.65 -13.99
C LEU A 55 7.52 4.20 -13.71
N LYS A 56 6.55 3.32 -13.48
CA LYS A 56 6.86 1.91 -13.15
C LYS A 56 7.44 1.11 -14.32
N LEU A 57 7.29 1.59 -15.57
CA LEU A 57 7.77 0.90 -16.78
C LEU A 57 9.07 1.50 -17.35
N ASN A 58 9.32 2.79 -17.12
CA ASN A 58 10.39 3.54 -17.80
C ASN A 58 11.32 4.30 -16.85
N SER A 59 11.17 4.15 -15.52
CA SER A 59 12.04 4.79 -14.54
C SER A 59 12.80 3.75 -13.70
N ASP A 60 13.87 4.19 -13.03
CA ASP A 60 14.54 3.38 -12.02
C ASP A 60 13.63 3.22 -10.79
N THR A 61 13.18 1.99 -10.56
CA THR A 61 12.29 1.61 -9.45
C THR A 61 13.03 0.82 -8.37
N SER A 62 14.35 0.70 -8.45
CA SER A 62 15.18 -0.07 -7.50
C SER A 62 14.85 0.27 -6.05
N ARG A 63 14.81 1.58 -5.74
CA ARG A 63 14.50 2.12 -4.41
C ARG A 63 13.08 1.80 -3.94
N TRP A 64 12.12 1.58 -4.85
CA TRP A 64 10.74 1.27 -4.46
C TRP A 64 10.67 -0.09 -3.76
N THR A 65 11.53 -1.05 -4.12
CA THR A 65 11.60 -2.35 -3.43
C THR A 65 11.90 -2.18 -1.95
N TYR A 66 12.94 -1.40 -1.65
CA TYR A 66 13.32 -1.10 -0.27
C TYR A 66 12.21 -0.38 0.50
N LEU A 67 11.51 0.54 -0.16
CA LEU A 67 10.48 1.38 0.46
C LEU A 67 9.11 0.70 0.56
N ALA A 68 8.84 -0.32 -0.25
CA ALA A 68 7.63 -1.15 -0.19
C ALA A 68 7.77 -2.31 0.80
N ASP A 69 9.00 -2.71 1.15
CA ASP A 69 9.30 -3.65 2.22
C ASP A 69 8.92 -3.05 3.58
N LYS A 70 7.89 -3.63 4.21
CA LYS A 70 7.32 -3.16 5.49
C LYS A 70 8.32 -3.16 6.63
N TYR A 71 9.42 -3.91 6.52
CA TYR A 71 10.50 -3.88 7.48
C TYR A 71 11.59 -2.87 7.09
N LYS A 72 12.12 -2.93 5.87
CA LYS A 72 13.26 -2.08 5.46
C LYS A 72 12.91 -0.60 5.36
N VAL A 73 11.66 -0.26 4.99
CA VAL A 73 11.20 1.14 4.93
C VAL A 73 11.39 1.89 6.26
N ARG A 74 11.41 1.16 7.39
CA ARG A 74 11.57 1.74 8.74
C ARG A 74 12.89 2.50 8.88
N GLU A 75 13.96 2.05 8.22
CA GLU A 75 15.26 2.73 8.25
C GLU A 75 15.21 4.07 7.47
N TYR A 76 14.48 4.12 6.36
CA TYR A 76 14.24 5.38 5.64
C TYR A 76 13.44 6.36 6.51
N VAL A 77 12.39 5.88 7.18
CA VAL A 77 11.59 6.71 8.09
C VAL A 77 12.44 7.24 9.25
N LYS A 78 13.33 6.42 9.83
CA LYS A 78 14.30 6.86 10.85
C LYS A 78 15.27 7.91 10.31
N PHE A 79 15.83 7.69 9.12
CA PHE A 79 16.71 8.66 8.47
C PHE A 79 16.04 10.02 8.26
N CYS A 80 14.74 10.04 7.94
CA CYS A 80 13.97 11.27 7.84
C CYS A 80 13.70 11.95 9.20
N GLY A 81 14.21 11.41 10.32
CA GLY A 81 13.98 11.90 11.67
C GLY A 81 12.55 11.66 12.16
N LEU A 82 11.91 10.59 11.68
CA LEU A 82 10.50 10.26 11.95
C LEU A 82 10.36 8.89 12.63
N GLN A 83 11.35 8.46 13.41
CA GLN A 83 11.30 7.15 14.06
C GLN A 83 10.10 7.00 15.01
N ASP A 84 9.64 8.09 15.60
CA ASP A 84 8.58 8.07 16.62
C ASP A 84 7.22 7.67 16.05
N ILE A 85 6.98 7.82 14.74
CA ILE A 85 5.73 7.40 14.10
C ILE A 85 5.74 5.93 13.66
N LEU A 86 6.84 5.21 13.87
CA LEU A 86 6.92 3.80 13.52
C LEU A 86 6.14 2.94 14.51
N ILE A 87 5.24 2.10 14.00
CA ILE A 87 4.52 1.11 14.81
C ILE A 87 5.55 0.21 15.51
N PRO A 88 5.44 -0.03 16.83
CA PRO A 88 6.35 -0.89 17.56
C PRO A 88 6.45 -2.28 16.94
N LEU A 89 7.69 -2.73 16.69
CA LEU A 89 7.99 -4.02 16.09
C LEU A 89 8.45 -4.98 17.20
N TYR A 90 7.79 -6.13 17.32
CA TYR A 90 8.10 -7.15 18.32
C TYR A 90 9.10 -8.19 17.81
N GLY A 91 9.15 -8.42 16.50
CA GLY A 91 10.14 -9.32 15.93
C GLY A 91 10.08 -9.44 14.42
N ILE A 92 11.12 -10.08 13.89
CA ILE A 92 11.29 -10.41 12.48
C ILE A 92 11.94 -11.79 12.36
N TRP A 93 11.40 -12.63 11.47
CA TRP A 93 11.85 -14.00 11.27
C TRP A 93 11.95 -14.34 9.79
N LYS A 94 12.87 -15.25 9.47
CA LYS A 94 13.01 -15.82 8.13
C LYS A 94 12.04 -16.98 7.93
N HIS A 95 11.82 -17.76 8.98
CA HIS A 95 10.97 -18.93 8.96
C HIS A 95 9.93 -18.88 10.08
N PRO A 96 8.71 -19.40 9.86
CA PRO A 96 7.70 -19.50 10.90
C PRO A 96 8.21 -20.23 12.14
N SER A 97 9.01 -21.30 11.97
CA SER A 97 9.55 -22.11 13.07
C SER A 97 10.47 -21.34 14.04
N GLU A 98 10.97 -20.16 13.65
CA GLU A 98 11.79 -19.30 14.52
C GLU A 98 10.93 -18.47 15.49
N ILE A 99 9.61 -18.47 15.32
CA ILE A 99 8.68 -17.66 16.11
C ILE A 99 8.35 -18.39 17.41
N ASP A 100 8.81 -17.82 18.53
CA ASP A 100 8.27 -18.13 19.86
C ASP A 100 7.08 -17.21 20.16
N PHE A 101 5.88 -17.74 19.97
CA PHE A 101 4.65 -17.00 20.25
C PHE A 101 4.50 -16.64 21.72
N ASN A 102 5.15 -17.32 22.66
CA ASN A 102 5.03 -16.99 24.09
C ASN A 102 5.69 -15.65 24.43
N LEU A 103 6.74 -15.26 23.70
CA LEU A 103 7.45 -13.99 23.89
C LEU A 103 6.70 -12.77 23.31
N LEU A 104 5.69 -12.99 22.46
CA LEU A 104 4.86 -11.94 21.90
C LEU A 104 3.81 -11.44 22.91
N PRO A 105 3.28 -10.22 22.78
CA PRO A 105 2.19 -9.76 23.64
C PRO A 105 0.89 -10.54 23.40
N GLN A 106 -0.10 -10.32 24.25
CA GLN A 106 -1.41 -10.98 24.17
C GLN A 106 -2.09 -10.79 22.80
N GLN A 107 -1.96 -9.58 22.24
CA GLN A 107 -2.45 -9.25 20.92
C GLN A 107 -1.35 -8.62 20.07
N PHE A 108 -1.19 -9.09 18.83
CA PHE A 108 -0.23 -8.56 17.87
C PHE A 108 -0.75 -8.71 16.45
N MET A 109 -0.22 -7.90 15.55
CA MET A 109 -0.45 -8.01 14.11
C MET A 109 0.74 -8.74 13.49
N ILE A 110 0.49 -9.89 12.85
CA ILE A 110 1.50 -10.65 12.11
C ILE A 110 1.35 -10.44 10.62
N LYS A 111 2.46 -10.22 9.89
CA LYS A 111 2.45 -9.90 8.46
C LYS A 111 3.63 -10.54 7.74
N ALA A 112 3.49 -10.77 6.44
CA ALA A 112 4.64 -10.88 5.55
C ALA A 112 5.11 -9.49 5.09
N ASN A 113 6.41 -9.22 5.14
CA ASN A 113 6.96 -7.90 4.82
C ASN A 113 6.74 -7.48 3.34
N ASN A 114 6.72 -8.46 2.45
CA ASN A 114 6.59 -8.32 1.00
C ASN A 114 5.14 -8.33 0.49
N GLY A 115 4.15 -8.27 1.39
CA GLY A 115 2.73 -8.31 1.00
C GLY A 115 2.28 -7.12 0.15
N ASP A 116 1.48 -7.37 -0.89
CA ASP A 116 0.92 -6.37 -1.83
C ASP A 116 -0.51 -5.92 -1.45
N GLY A 117 -0.92 -6.13 -0.19
CA GLY A 117 -2.26 -5.81 0.29
C GLY A 117 -3.30 -6.93 0.10
N LYS A 118 -2.92 -8.11 -0.39
CA LYS A 118 -3.83 -9.25 -0.64
C LYS A 118 -3.82 -10.31 0.46
N GLY A 119 -3.99 -9.88 1.71
CA GLY A 119 -4.28 -10.79 2.83
C GLY A 119 -3.08 -11.58 3.37
N THR A 120 -1.87 -10.98 3.36
CA THR A 120 -0.70 -11.52 4.08
C THR A 120 -0.48 -10.80 5.41
N ASN A 121 -1.57 -10.52 6.11
CA ASN A 121 -1.58 -9.96 7.46
C ASN A 121 -2.75 -10.56 8.26
N LYS A 122 -2.58 -10.66 9.58
CA LYS A 122 -3.61 -11.17 10.49
C LYS A 122 -3.39 -10.58 11.89
N VAL A 123 -4.48 -10.16 12.54
CA VAL A 123 -4.47 -9.87 13.97
C VAL A 123 -4.56 -11.19 14.73
N ILE A 124 -3.68 -11.39 15.70
CA ILE A 124 -3.66 -12.54 16.59
C ILE A 124 -4.07 -12.08 17.98
N ASN A 125 -5.04 -12.77 18.57
CA ASN A 125 -5.38 -12.71 20.00
C ASN A 125 -5.13 -14.12 20.57
N LYS A 126 -4.21 -14.26 21.52
CA LYS A 126 -3.78 -15.59 21.98
C LYS A 126 -4.89 -16.37 22.70
N ASP A 127 -5.82 -15.68 23.36
CA ASP A 127 -6.94 -16.32 24.07
C ASP A 127 -7.93 -17.01 23.12
N GLU A 128 -7.89 -16.65 21.83
CA GLU A 128 -8.75 -17.22 20.79
C GLU A 128 -8.08 -18.41 20.07
N LEU A 129 -6.84 -18.76 20.44
CA LEU A 129 -6.06 -19.78 19.74
C LEU A 129 -5.95 -21.09 20.52
N SER A 130 -6.43 -22.17 19.92
CA SER A 130 -6.10 -23.53 20.34
C SER A 130 -4.71 -23.96 19.83
N LYS A 131 -4.22 -25.10 20.32
CA LYS A 131 -2.98 -25.73 19.80
C LYS A 131 -3.03 -25.98 18.29
N THR A 132 -4.19 -26.37 17.76
CA THR A 132 -4.41 -26.60 16.33
C THR A 132 -4.36 -25.29 15.53
N ASP A 133 -4.82 -24.18 16.12
CA ASP A 133 -4.77 -22.87 15.45
C ASP A 133 -3.34 -22.36 15.29
N TYR A 134 -2.45 -22.61 16.26
CA TYR A 134 -1.02 -22.34 16.10
C TYR A 134 -0.39 -23.15 14.97
N GLN A 135 -0.73 -24.45 14.85
CA GLN A 135 -0.26 -25.29 13.74
C GLN A 135 -0.72 -24.72 12.38
N ASN A 136 -1.99 -24.33 12.28
CA ASN A 136 -2.52 -23.68 11.09
C ASN A 136 -1.83 -22.33 10.81
N LEU A 137 -1.50 -21.56 11.85
CA LEU A 137 -0.80 -20.29 11.70
C LEU A 137 0.60 -20.50 11.12
N TYR A 138 1.38 -21.47 11.58
CA TYR A 138 2.67 -21.81 10.97
C TYR A 138 2.53 -22.13 9.48
N MET A 139 1.52 -22.91 9.09
CA MET A 139 1.26 -23.24 7.67
C MET A 139 0.88 -22.00 6.84
N ILE A 140 0.04 -21.11 7.37
CA ILE A 140 -0.36 -19.86 6.71
C ILE A 140 0.86 -18.95 6.50
N LEU A 141 1.72 -18.84 7.51
CA LEU A 141 2.92 -18.00 7.44
C LEU A 141 3.91 -18.55 6.40
N GLU A 142 4.10 -19.87 6.35
CA GLU A 142 4.93 -20.53 5.34
C GLU A 142 4.37 -20.30 3.92
N GLU A 143 3.03 -20.37 3.77
CA GLU A 143 2.38 -20.02 2.51
C GLU A 143 2.68 -18.58 2.12
N TRP A 144 2.59 -17.63 3.05
CA TRP A 144 2.81 -16.22 2.74
C TRP A 144 4.23 -15.94 2.25
N ILE A 145 5.26 -16.48 2.92
CA ILE A 145 6.66 -16.22 2.55
C ILE A 145 7.15 -17.05 1.36
N SER A 146 6.45 -18.14 1.01
CA SER A 146 6.78 -18.96 -0.16
C SER A 146 6.24 -18.40 -1.48
N ARG A 147 5.32 -17.42 -1.44
CA ARG A 147 4.79 -16.74 -2.63
C ARG A 147 5.92 -16.12 -3.46
N LYS A 148 5.87 -16.36 -4.77
CA LYS A 148 6.80 -15.81 -5.77
C LYS A 148 6.06 -14.82 -6.65
N ASN A 149 6.80 -14.00 -7.40
CA ASN A 149 6.26 -13.07 -8.41
C ASN A 149 5.18 -12.12 -7.87
N ILE A 150 5.28 -11.71 -6.59
CA ILE A 150 4.34 -10.75 -5.99
C ILE A 150 4.34 -9.46 -6.83
N GLY A 151 3.15 -8.94 -7.12
CA GLY A 151 2.97 -7.76 -7.97
C GLY A 151 3.00 -8.02 -9.48
N ALA A 152 3.42 -9.20 -9.96
CA ALA A 152 3.59 -9.48 -11.39
C ALA A 152 2.30 -9.28 -12.21
N LEU A 153 1.16 -9.76 -11.71
CA LEU A 153 -0.13 -9.62 -12.39
C LEU A 153 -0.57 -8.16 -12.55
N SER A 154 -0.02 -7.24 -11.75
CA SER A 154 -0.26 -5.79 -11.82
C SER A 154 0.90 -5.02 -12.42
N ALA A 155 1.97 -5.69 -12.84
CA ALA A 155 3.24 -5.08 -13.21
C ALA A 155 3.71 -4.07 -12.15
N GLU A 156 3.78 -4.51 -10.89
CA GLU A 156 4.24 -3.73 -9.73
C GLU A 156 5.64 -4.21 -9.33
N PRO A 157 6.71 -3.63 -9.92
CA PRO A 157 8.07 -4.17 -9.80
C PRO A 157 8.60 -4.14 -8.37
N GLN A 158 8.12 -3.22 -7.53
CA GLN A 158 8.62 -3.00 -6.18
C GLN A 158 8.44 -4.21 -5.25
N TYR A 159 7.47 -5.09 -5.51
CA TYR A 159 7.27 -6.27 -4.64
C TYR A 159 8.13 -7.46 -5.04
N LYS A 160 8.67 -7.46 -6.26
CA LYS A 160 9.30 -8.65 -6.88
C LYS A 160 10.55 -9.10 -6.12
N ASN A 161 11.36 -8.15 -5.67
CA ASN A 161 12.69 -8.41 -5.13
C ASN A 161 12.77 -8.26 -3.61
N ILE A 162 11.64 -8.12 -2.91
CA ILE A 162 11.63 -8.03 -1.44
C ILE A 162 11.96 -9.42 -0.87
N PRO A 163 13.04 -9.58 -0.10
CA PRO A 163 13.32 -10.84 0.59
C PRO A 163 12.19 -11.15 1.59
N PRO A 164 11.45 -12.25 1.43
CA PRO A 164 10.31 -12.54 2.28
C PRO A 164 10.74 -12.77 3.73
N ARG A 165 10.03 -12.14 4.66
CA ARG A 165 10.19 -12.24 6.12
C ARG A 165 8.82 -12.14 6.78
N ILE A 166 8.73 -12.68 7.98
CA ILE A 166 7.57 -12.54 8.86
C ILE A 166 7.88 -11.46 9.87
N ILE A 167 6.95 -10.53 10.09
CA ILE A 167 7.06 -9.50 11.11
C ILE A 167 5.86 -9.56 12.06
N ALA A 168 6.11 -9.27 13.34
CA ALA A 168 5.06 -9.03 14.33
C ALA A 168 5.17 -7.60 14.87
N GLU A 169 4.06 -6.88 14.88
CA GLU A 169 4.00 -5.49 15.33
C GLU A 169 2.77 -5.23 16.20
N LYS A 170 2.77 -4.07 16.87
CA LYS A 170 1.64 -3.61 17.68
C LYS A 170 0.37 -3.50 16.83
N VAL A 171 -0.76 -3.96 17.38
CA VAL A 171 -2.08 -3.70 16.80
C VAL A 171 -2.46 -2.25 17.09
N LEU A 172 -2.79 -1.48 16.06
CA LEU A 172 -3.43 -0.18 16.24
C LEU A 172 -4.94 -0.38 16.35
N HIS A 173 -5.53 0.19 17.39
CA HIS A 173 -6.97 0.09 17.63
C HIS A 173 -7.72 1.23 16.95
N LYS A 174 -8.85 0.87 16.31
CA LYS A 174 -9.82 1.85 15.82
C LYS A 174 -10.45 2.62 16.99
N GLN A 175 -10.98 3.82 16.74
CA GLN A 175 -11.80 4.49 17.73
C GLN A 175 -13.10 3.71 17.95
N ALA A 176 -13.69 3.81 19.15
CA ALA A 176 -14.88 3.04 19.52
C ALA A 176 -16.05 3.22 18.53
N LYS A 177 -16.25 4.45 18.05
CA LYS A 177 -17.29 4.84 17.09
C LYS A 177 -17.04 4.37 15.65
N ASP A 178 -15.81 4.00 15.31
CA ASP A 178 -15.44 3.64 13.95
C ASP A 178 -15.63 2.14 13.74
N THR A 179 -15.90 1.70 12.51
CA THR A 179 -15.97 0.26 12.18
C THR A 179 -14.61 -0.31 11.77
N SER A 180 -13.68 0.53 11.32
CA SER A 180 -12.31 0.17 10.95
C SER A 180 -11.34 1.28 11.35
N LEU A 181 -10.04 1.00 11.35
CA LEU A 181 -9.02 2.06 11.42
C LEU A 181 -9.17 2.98 10.20
N ILE A 182 -9.12 4.29 10.43
CA ILE A 182 -9.17 5.31 9.37
C ILE A 182 -7.77 5.47 8.79
N ASP A 183 -7.68 5.38 7.47
CA ASP A 183 -6.42 5.44 6.72
C ASP A 183 -6.38 6.76 5.94
N TYR A 184 -5.45 7.63 6.32
CA TYR A 184 -5.24 8.95 5.75
C TYR A 184 -4.12 8.87 4.71
N LYS A 185 -4.51 8.93 3.43
CA LYS A 185 -3.62 8.70 2.30
C LYS A 185 -3.30 10.01 1.60
N ILE A 186 -2.14 10.56 1.88
CA ILE A 186 -1.75 11.89 1.42
C ILE A 186 -1.01 11.76 0.08
N TRP A 187 -1.62 12.27 -0.97
CA TRP A 187 -0.97 12.38 -2.28
C TRP A 187 0.08 13.47 -2.25
N CYS A 188 1.30 13.12 -2.66
CA CYS A 188 2.41 14.03 -2.76
C CYS A 188 2.99 14.01 -4.18
N PHE A 189 3.26 15.20 -4.71
CA PHE A 189 3.86 15.40 -6.03
C PHE A 189 5.12 16.25 -5.90
N ASN A 190 6.23 15.79 -6.47
CA ASN A 190 7.53 16.46 -6.41
C ASN A 190 7.92 16.85 -4.97
N GLY A 191 7.68 15.95 -4.02
CA GLY A 191 7.92 16.18 -2.59
C GLY A 191 6.97 17.13 -1.86
N LYS A 192 5.83 17.49 -2.46
CA LYS A 192 4.83 18.39 -1.86
C LYS A 192 3.49 17.68 -1.67
N PRO A 193 2.92 17.65 -0.44
CA PRO A 193 1.55 17.21 -0.22
C PRO A 193 0.55 18.03 -1.04
N HIS A 194 -0.53 17.42 -1.49
CA HIS A 194 -1.55 18.07 -2.31
C HIS A 194 -2.98 17.77 -1.84
N SER A 195 -3.32 16.50 -1.65
CA SER A 195 -4.66 16.08 -1.25
C SER A 195 -4.66 14.83 -0.39
N ILE A 196 -5.78 14.57 0.26
CA ILE A 196 -5.95 13.51 1.24
C ILE A 196 -7.11 12.63 0.83
N LEU A 197 -6.81 11.36 0.54
CA LEU A 197 -7.80 10.32 0.40
C LEU A 197 -7.97 9.62 1.75
N VAL A 198 -9.16 9.73 2.32
CA VAL A 198 -9.53 9.06 3.55
C VAL A 198 -10.25 7.77 3.19
N CYS A 199 -9.74 6.64 3.69
CA CYS A 199 -10.44 5.36 3.58
C CYS A 199 -10.90 4.91 4.97
N TYR A 200 -12.19 4.61 5.10
CA TYR A 200 -12.82 4.20 6.36
C TYR A 200 -13.96 3.23 6.08
N ASN A 201 -14.57 2.70 7.15
CA ASN A 201 -15.62 1.69 7.08
C ASN A 201 -15.30 0.55 6.10
N ARG A 202 -14.11 -0.01 6.28
CA ARG A 202 -13.62 -1.12 5.44
C ARG A 202 -14.33 -2.41 5.85
N HIS A 203 -15.07 -2.99 4.91
CA HIS A 203 -15.63 -4.32 4.99
C HIS A 203 -14.94 -5.24 3.98
N ALA A 204 -15.29 -6.53 3.99
CA ALA A 204 -14.66 -7.51 3.11
C ALA A 204 -14.75 -7.16 1.60
N SER A 205 -15.79 -6.43 1.18
CA SER A 205 -16.08 -6.13 -0.24
C SER A 205 -16.21 -4.65 -0.58
N THR A 206 -16.30 -3.77 0.43
CA THR A 206 -16.56 -2.33 0.28
C THR A 206 -15.65 -1.48 1.16
N THR A 207 -15.42 -0.25 0.74
CA THR A 207 -14.69 0.76 1.50
C THR A 207 -15.32 2.12 1.24
N CYS A 208 -15.53 2.92 2.29
CA CYS A 208 -15.95 4.30 2.16
C CYS A 208 -14.74 5.19 1.93
N LEU A 209 -14.89 6.18 1.04
CA LEU A 209 -13.86 7.11 0.64
C LEU A 209 -14.30 8.56 0.85
N GLY A 210 -13.40 9.40 1.36
CA GLY A 210 -13.53 10.85 1.28
C GLY A 210 -12.28 11.47 0.66
N CYS A 211 -12.43 12.54 -0.11
CA CYS A 211 -11.33 13.31 -0.67
C CYS A 211 -11.33 14.70 -0.04
N TYR A 212 -10.18 15.16 0.43
CA TYR A 212 -10.02 16.46 1.09
C TYR A 212 -8.78 17.17 0.55
N ASP A 213 -8.79 18.49 0.59
CA ASP A 213 -7.56 19.26 0.47
C ASP A 213 -6.81 19.33 1.82
N LEU A 214 -5.67 20.02 1.82
CA LEU A 214 -4.80 20.16 3.00
C LEU A 214 -5.43 21.02 4.12
N THR A 215 -6.50 21.76 3.84
CA THR A 215 -7.25 22.53 4.84
C THR A 215 -8.42 21.76 5.45
N TRP A 216 -8.58 20.49 5.06
CA TRP A 216 -9.70 19.62 5.44
C TRP A 216 -11.04 20.02 4.82
N THR A 217 -11.04 20.75 3.70
CA THR A 217 -12.29 20.98 2.95
C THR A 217 -12.62 19.74 2.14
N PHE A 218 -13.86 19.26 2.28
CA PHE A 218 -14.33 18.05 1.60
C PHE A 218 -14.58 18.30 0.11
N GLN A 219 -14.02 17.44 -0.74
CA GLN A 219 -14.02 17.54 -2.20
C GLN A 219 -14.71 16.33 -2.85
N PRO A 220 -16.03 16.10 -2.63
CA PRO A 220 -16.74 14.92 -3.14
C PRO A 220 -16.75 14.86 -4.68
N TYR A 221 -16.76 16.01 -5.35
CA TYR A 221 -16.78 16.12 -6.82
C TYR A 221 -15.51 15.58 -7.50
N ASN A 222 -14.41 15.43 -6.75
CA ASN A 222 -13.18 14.81 -7.25
C ASN A 222 -13.29 13.28 -7.31
N MET A 223 -14.33 12.71 -6.70
CA MET A 223 -14.50 11.27 -6.56
C MET A 223 -15.58 10.70 -7.47
N ARG A 224 -15.46 9.40 -7.73
CA ARG A 224 -16.47 8.61 -8.45
C ARG A 224 -16.72 7.31 -7.70
N GLY A 225 -17.97 7.06 -7.32
CA GLY A 225 -18.36 5.81 -6.69
C GLY A 225 -18.20 4.60 -7.61
N THR A 226 -17.89 3.45 -7.03
CA THR A 226 -17.85 2.15 -7.71
C THR A 226 -18.51 1.09 -6.83
N LYS A 227 -18.68 -0.13 -7.35
CA LYS A 227 -19.18 -1.27 -6.55
C LYS A 227 -18.39 -1.49 -5.25
N HIS A 228 -17.08 -1.23 -5.27
CA HIS A 228 -16.18 -1.45 -4.12
C HIS A 228 -15.89 -0.18 -3.31
N PHE A 229 -16.10 0.99 -3.91
CA PHE A 229 -15.72 2.28 -3.33
C PHE A 229 -16.95 3.17 -3.22
N GLN A 230 -17.44 3.34 -2.00
CA GLN A 230 -18.56 4.21 -1.69
C GLN A 230 -18.02 5.60 -1.33
N ILE A 231 -18.63 6.66 -1.84
CA ILE A 231 -18.18 8.02 -1.52
C ILE A 231 -18.91 8.51 -0.28
N ALA A 232 -18.17 9.13 0.63
CA ALA A 232 -18.74 9.78 1.81
C ALA A 232 -19.81 10.79 1.38
N THR A 233 -20.97 10.73 2.00
CA THR A 233 -22.06 11.69 1.74
C THR A 233 -21.91 12.95 2.59
N THR A 234 -21.20 12.86 3.70
CA THR A 234 -20.89 13.95 4.61
C THR A 234 -19.39 14.00 4.93
N PRO A 235 -18.84 15.20 5.22
CA PRO A 235 -17.47 15.32 5.69
C PRO A 235 -17.22 14.54 6.99
N LEU A 236 -16.05 13.92 7.10
CA LEU A 236 -15.56 13.33 8.33
C LEU A 236 -15.00 14.43 9.25
N PRO A 237 -14.99 14.19 10.58
CA PRO A 237 -14.28 15.05 11.51
C PRO A 237 -12.82 15.23 11.11
N LYS A 238 -12.30 16.46 11.24
CA LYS A 238 -10.90 16.76 11.03
C LYS A 238 -10.03 15.96 12.01
N PRO A 239 -8.98 15.25 11.55
CA PRO A 239 -8.05 14.57 12.44
C PRO A 239 -7.32 15.60 13.29
N ILE A 240 -7.06 15.24 14.54
CA ILE A 240 -6.42 16.12 15.52
C ILE A 240 -5.02 16.52 15.03
N HIS A 241 -4.30 15.57 14.42
CA HIS A 241 -2.91 15.73 13.99
C HIS A 241 -2.76 16.02 12.49
N LEU A 242 -3.75 16.65 11.84
CA LEU A 242 -3.69 16.94 10.40
C LEU A 242 -2.38 17.65 9.99
N ASP A 243 -2.02 18.72 10.70
CA ASP A 243 -0.85 19.54 10.37
C ASP A 243 0.46 18.74 10.52
N GLU A 244 0.50 17.82 11.49
CA GLU A 244 1.62 16.90 11.68
C GLU A 244 1.71 15.91 10.51
N MET A 245 0.58 15.30 10.12
CA MET A 245 0.52 14.38 8.98
C MET A 245 1.01 15.03 7.68
N ILE A 246 0.63 16.27 7.41
CA ILE A 246 1.07 17.02 6.22
C ILE A 246 2.60 17.24 6.26
N LYS A 247 3.16 17.61 7.41
CA LYS A 247 4.62 17.79 7.58
C LYS A 247 5.37 16.46 7.40
N ILE A 248 4.85 15.36 7.95
CA ILE A 248 5.38 14.01 7.77
C ILE A 248 5.37 13.64 6.29
N ALA A 249 4.24 13.82 5.61
CA ALA A 249 4.09 13.51 4.20
C ALA A 249 5.07 14.31 3.33
N ALA A 250 5.27 15.60 3.61
CA ALA A 250 6.24 16.44 2.91
C ALA A 250 7.69 15.93 3.09
N LYS A 251 8.07 15.52 4.31
CA LYS A 251 9.40 14.95 4.58
C LYS A 251 9.62 13.64 3.84
N LEU A 252 8.70 12.68 3.97
CA LEU A 252 8.84 11.34 3.41
C LEU A 252 8.77 11.32 1.88
N SER A 253 7.98 12.22 1.28
CA SER A 253 7.79 12.28 -0.18
C SER A 253 8.88 13.04 -0.93
N LYS A 254 9.72 13.80 -0.22
CA LYS A 254 10.72 14.73 -0.77
C LYS A 254 11.48 14.26 -2.01
N PRO A 255 11.96 13.00 -2.12
CA PRO A 255 12.75 12.57 -3.27
C PRO A 255 11.93 12.09 -4.48
N PHE A 256 10.60 12.02 -4.39
CA PHE A 256 9.78 11.33 -5.38
C PHE A 256 8.95 12.28 -6.25
N PRO A 257 8.83 11.99 -7.56
CA PRO A 257 7.95 12.74 -8.47
C PRO A 257 6.48 12.57 -8.08
N GLN A 258 6.12 11.38 -7.62
CA GLN A 258 4.81 11.07 -7.07
C GLN A 258 4.97 9.97 -6.02
N VAL A 259 4.31 10.13 -4.87
CA VAL A 259 4.11 9.04 -3.90
C VAL A 259 2.89 9.35 -3.05
N ARG A 260 2.19 8.31 -2.62
CA ARG A 260 1.17 8.43 -1.57
C ARG A 260 1.78 8.04 -0.23
N VAL A 261 1.64 8.91 0.76
CA VAL A 261 2.07 8.65 2.14
C VAL A 261 0.85 8.27 2.95
N ASP A 262 0.81 7.02 3.39
CA ASP A 262 -0.33 6.47 4.13
C ASP A 262 -0.04 6.52 5.62
N LEU A 263 -0.92 7.17 6.37
CA LEU A 263 -0.80 7.42 7.80
C LEU A 263 -2.09 6.99 8.53
N TYR A 264 -1.94 6.68 9.80
CA TYR A 264 -3.05 6.43 10.72
C TYR A 264 -3.03 7.47 11.85
N GLU A 265 -4.21 7.80 12.37
CA GLU A 265 -4.35 8.47 13.68
C GLU A 265 -4.99 7.48 14.65
N ALA A 266 -4.26 7.09 15.68
CA ALA A 266 -4.74 6.18 16.70
C ALA A 266 -4.01 6.47 18.02
N GLU A 267 -4.71 6.28 19.14
CA GLU A 267 -4.14 6.48 20.48
C GLU A 267 -3.54 7.89 20.64
N ASN A 268 -4.23 8.90 20.09
CA ASN A 268 -3.81 10.30 20.07
C ASN A 268 -2.41 10.52 19.47
N LYS A 269 -2.06 9.77 18.42
CA LYS A 269 -0.76 9.84 17.76
C LYS A 269 -0.86 9.49 16.27
N VAL A 270 0.05 10.04 15.47
CA VAL A 270 0.25 9.66 14.06
C VAL A 270 1.14 8.42 13.95
N TRP A 271 0.71 7.45 13.14
CA TRP A 271 1.48 6.24 12.83
C TRP A 271 1.73 6.11 11.34
N PHE A 272 2.96 5.74 10.98
CA PHE A 272 3.34 5.40 9.61
C PHE A 272 2.66 4.12 9.15
N GLY A 273 1.98 4.18 8.00
CA GLY A 273 1.39 3.01 7.33
C GLY A 273 2.29 2.48 6.21
N GLU A 274 2.37 3.21 5.10
CA GLU A 274 3.17 2.81 3.93
C GLU A 274 3.54 3.99 3.02
N LEU A 275 4.48 3.75 2.10
CA LEU A 275 4.72 4.57 0.93
C LEU A 275 4.22 3.81 -0.31
N THR A 276 3.22 4.36 -1.01
CA THR A 276 2.61 3.70 -2.16
C THR A 276 3.00 4.40 -3.47
N PHE A 277 3.77 3.69 -4.31
CA PHE A 277 4.22 4.20 -5.62
C PHE A 277 3.28 3.84 -6.78
N THR A 278 2.46 2.80 -6.62
CA THR A 278 1.58 2.28 -7.68
C THR A 278 0.16 2.04 -7.16
N SER A 279 -0.51 3.09 -6.68
CA SER A 279 -1.90 2.98 -6.20
C SER A 279 -2.79 2.27 -7.22
N LEU A 280 -3.42 1.16 -6.82
CA LEU A 280 -4.18 0.24 -7.70
C LEU A 280 -3.44 -0.16 -9.00
N GLY A 281 -2.11 -0.22 -8.97
CA GLY A 281 -1.28 -0.49 -10.14
C GLY A 281 -1.32 0.58 -11.23
N GLY A 282 -1.79 1.80 -10.92
CA GLY A 282 -2.04 2.87 -11.89
C GLY A 282 -3.42 2.79 -12.56
N LEU A 283 -4.39 2.16 -11.90
CA LEU A 283 -5.74 1.89 -12.42
C LEU A 283 -6.83 2.42 -11.49
N MET A 284 -6.59 3.57 -10.84
CA MET A 284 -7.57 4.18 -9.94
C MET A 284 -8.81 4.58 -10.72
N ASN A 285 -9.97 4.09 -10.27
CA ASN A 285 -11.27 4.36 -10.87
C ASN A 285 -12.27 5.01 -9.90
N TYR A 286 -11.79 5.40 -8.72
CA TYR A 286 -12.55 6.10 -7.69
C TYR A 286 -12.39 7.63 -7.71
N TYR A 287 -11.58 8.14 -8.65
CA TYR A 287 -11.47 9.56 -8.95
C TYR A 287 -12.13 9.88 -10.30
N THR A 288 -12.58 11.13 -10.46
CA THR A 288 -13.02 11.61 -11.77
C THR A 288 -11.84 11.75 -12.73
N ASN A 289 -12.10 11.66 -14.03
CA ASN A 289 -11.05 11.85 -15.04
C ASN A 289 -10.44 13.26 -14.95
N GLN A 290 -11.24 14.28 -14.67
CA GLN A 290 -10.77 15.65 -14.46
C GLN A 290 -9.75 15.72 -13.33
N TYR A 291 -10.04 15.11 -12.18
CA TYR A 291 -9.12 15.14 -11.05
C TYR A 291 -7.86 14.30 -11.27
N LEU A 292 -7.98 13.15 -11.97
CA LEU A 292 -6.81 12.38 -12.40
C LEU A 292 -5.90 13.19 -13.34
N MET A 293 -6.47 14.03 -14.21
CA MET A 293 -5.70 14.91 -15.10
C MET A 293 -5.04 16.05 -14.33
N GLU A 294 -5.75 16.67 -13.39
CA GLU A 294 -5.21 17.70 -12.50
C GLU A 294 -3.98 17.19 -11.74
N MET A 295 -4.12 16.06 -11.03
CA MET A 295 -3.01 15.45 -10.31
C MET A 295 -1.88 15.02 -11.26
N GLY A 296 -2.20 14.56 -12.47
CA GLY A 296 -1.21 14.17 -13.47
C GLY A 296 -0.33 15.33 -13.95
N ASN A 297 -0.89 16.55 -14.03
CA ASN A 297 -0.16 17.78 -14.36
C ASN A 297 0.82 18.21 -13.26
N LEU A 298 0.61 17.76 -12.02
CA LEU A 298 1.51 18.05 -10.90
C LEU A 298 2.75 17.15 -10.89
N VAL A 299 2.74 16.03 -11.62
CA VAL A 299 3.87 15.08 -11.66
C VAL A 299 4.93 15.55 -12.67
N ASP A 300 6.10 15.93 -12.17
CA ASP A 300 7.27 16.14 -13.02
C ASP A 300 8.05 14.82 -13.15
N LEU A 301 8.01 14.21 -14.34
CA LEU A 301 8.68 12.94 -14.63
C LEU A 301 10.22 13.05 -14.59
N LYS A 302 10.77 14.26 -14.63
CA LYS A 302 12.21 14.52 -14.50
C LYS A 302 12.61 14.90 -13.09
N TYR A 303 11.64 14.99 -12.17
CA TYR A 303 11.93 15.37 -10.79
C TYR A 303 12.88 14.35 -10.15
N SER A 304 14.01 14.87 -9.70
CA SER A 304 14.98 14.13 -8.91
C SER A 304 15.50 15.04 -7.80
N LYS A 305 15.48 14.54 -6.57
CA LYS A 305 16.04 15.25 -5.43
C LYS A 305 16.93 14.30 -4.65
N ASN A 306 18.23 14.58 -4.67
CA ASN A 306 19.17 13.86 -3.84
C ASN A 306 18.94 14.28 -2.37
N ILE A 307 18.73 13.29 -1.52
CA ILE A 307 18.51 13.48 -0.08
C ILE A 307 19.66 12.94 0.76
N GLY A 308 20.77 12.51 0.13
CA GLY A 308 21.92 11.94 0.84
C GLY A 308 21.68 10.56 1.46
N TYR A 309 20.52 9.95 1.19
CA TYR A 309 20.21 8.59 1.64
C TYR A 309 20.69 7.56 0.62
N SER A 310 21.56 6.65 1.07
CA SER A 310 21.92 5.46 0.31
C SER A 310 20.97 4.34 0.66
N PHE A 311 20.17 3.90 -0.31
CA PHE A 311 19.37 2.69 -0.18
C PHE A 311 20.32 1.51 -0.31
N ALA A 312 20.71 0.91 0.82
CA ALA A 312 21.48 -0.34 0.80
C ALA A 312 20.66 -1.43 0.07
N ASN A 313 21.33 -2.14 -0.84
CA ASN A 313 20.77 -3.30 -1.55
C ASN A 313 20.52 -4.48 -0.60
#